data_AF-A0A382ZU32-F1
#
_entry.id   AF-A0A382ZU32-F1
#
_cell.length_a   1.000
_cell.length_b   1.000
_cell.length_c   1.000
_cell.angle_alpha   90.00
_cell.angle_beta   90.00
_cell.angle_gamma   90.00
#
_symmetry.space_group_name_H-M   'P 1'
#
loop_
_entity.id
_entity.type
_entity.pdbx_description
1 polymer ?
#
loop_
_entity_poly.entity_id
_entity_poly.type
_entity_poly.pdbx_seq_one_letter_code
_entity_poly.pdbx_strand_id
1 'polypeptide(L)'
;MPTITPDEVVWSNDGHTIMLHINKENLEVLEVSCPHDPEFRNDIDPDAVDTDGDGYVKPCMEGSRVGCVVKYFVNLYGLECNIGSCAPEPVLEISWCLQGSVDDIDLAQLWFVPIKDEVFYAWMTQRT
;
A
#
# COMPACT_ATOMS: atom_id res chain seq x y z
N MET A 1 -11.58 -12.51 -22.70
CA MET A 1 -10.73 -11.95 -21.64
C MET A 1 -10.92 -10.45 -21.69
N PRO A 2 -11.24 -9.76 -20.58
CA PRO A 2 -11.38 -8.31 -20.63
C PRO A 2 -10.01 -7.70 -20.92
N THR A 3 -9.96 -6.88 -21.95
CA THR A 3 -8.77 -6.19 -22.41
C THR A 3 -8.50 -5.05 -21.43
N ILE A 4 -7.53 -5.23 -20.54
CA ILE A 4 -7.06 -4.19 -19.62
C ILE A 4 -6.55 -3.05 -20.51
N THR A 5 -7.16 -1.87 -20.41
CA THR A 5 -6.66 -0.68 -21.10
C THR A 5 -5.37 -0.21 -20.44
N PRO A 6 -4.39 0.31 -21.20
CA PRO A 6 -3.07 0.70 -20.69
C PRO A 6 -3.07 1.81 -19.62
N ASP A 7 -4.22 2.42 -19.33
CA ASP A 7 -4.41 3.45 -18.30
C ASP A 7 -5.10 2.92 -17.03
N GLU A 8 -5.31 1.61 -16.89
CA GLU A 8 -5.97 1.04 -15.73
C GLU A 8 -4.99 0.89 -14.55
N VAL A 9 -5.11 1.79 -13.59
CA VAL A 9 -4.39 1.75 -12.32
C VAL A 9 -4.91 0.58 -11.49
N VAL A 10 -4.02 -0.36 -11.16
CA VAL A 10 -4.34 -1.52 -10.32
C VAL A 10 -4.21 -1.14 -8.85
N TRP A 11 -5.33 -1.19 -8.14
CA TRP A 11 -5.40 -0.92 -6.70
C TRP A 11 -5.22 -2.22 -5.92
N SER A 12 -4.31 -2.18 -4.95
CA SER A 12 -4.05 -3.25 -4.00
C SER A 12 -4.66 -2.90 -2.65
N ASN A 13 -5.31 -3.89 -2.04
CA ASN A 13 -5.81 -3.83 -0.68
C ASN A 13 -5.33 -5.09 0.06
N ASP A 14 -4.10 -5.02 0.54
CA ASP A 14 -3.34 -6.13 1.14
C ASP A 14 -3.12 -5.97 2.64
N GLY A 15 -3.63 -4.89 3.25
CA GLY A 15 -3.59 -4.64 4.69
C GLY A 15 -2.46 -3.72 5.17
N HIS A 16 -1.89 -2.88 4.31
CA HIS A 16 -0.96 -1.84 4.74
C HIS A 16 -1.63 -0.83 5.67
N THR A 17 -0.90 -0.42 6.71
CA THR A 17 -1.35 0.61 7.63
C THR A 17 -0.29 1.67 7.88
N ILE A 18 -0.72 2.90 8.09
CA ILE A 18 0.12 4.05 8.42
C ILE A 18 -0.27 4.54 9.81
N MET A 19 0.68 4.53 10.75
CA MET A 19 0.49 5.12 12.07
C MET A 19 0.76 6.63 11.99
N LEU A 20 -0.25 7.42 12.34
CA LEU A 20 -0.23 8.87 12.27
C LEU A 20 -0.25 9.49 13.66
N HIS A 21 0.38 10.64 13.80
CA HIS A 21 0.38 11.41 15.03
C HIS A 21 0.25 12.91 14.74
N ILE A 22 -0.63 13.57 15.49
CA ILE A 22 -0.78 15.02 15.41
C ILE A 22 0.11 15.66 16.47
N ASN A 23 1.13 16.37 16.01
CA ASN A 23 2.02 17.19 16.82
C ASN A 23 1.67 18.66 16.63
N LYS A 24 0.80 19.17 17.50
CA LYS A 24 0.18 20.51 17.40
C LYS A 24 -0.60 20.66 16.08
N GLU A 25 -0.15 21.54 15.18
CA GLU A 25 -0.73 21.75 13.86
C GLU A 25 -0.24 20.76 12.79
N ASN A 26 0.80 19.96 13.08
CA ASN A 26 1.41 19.05 12.11
C ASN A 26 0.85 17.63 12.24
N LEU A 27 0.48 17.02 11.11
CA LEU A 27 0.20 15.60 11.01
C LEU A 27 1.45 14.87 10.51
N GLU A 28 1.96 13.95 11.31
CA GLU A 28 3.21 13.25 11.07
C GLU A 28 2.96 11.75 10.86
N VAL A 29 3.73 11.13 9.96
CA VAL A 29 3.81 9.68 9.85
C VAL A 29 4.82 9.17 10.87
N LEU A 30 4.39 8.32 11.79
CA LEU A 30 5.27 7.68 12.78
C LEU A 30 5.85 6.37 12.26
N GLU A 31 5.01 5.55 11.64
CA GLU A 31 5.37 4.20 11.19
C GLU A 31 4.50 3.79 10.00
N VAL A 32 5.09 2.99 9.11
CA VAL A 32 4.38 2.34 8.03
C VAL A 32 4.54 0.84 8.22
N SER A 33 3.42 0.16 8.48
CA SER A 33 3.38 -1.28 8.68
C SER A 33 3.04 -1.98 7.36
N CYS A 34 3.92 -2.91 6.99
CA CYS A 34 3.73 -3.79 5.84
C CYS A 34 3.29 -5.17 6.34
N PRO A 35 2.13 -5.70 5.90
CA PRO A 35 1.62 -7.02 6.31
C PRO A 35 2.50 -8.19 5.82
N HIS A 36 3.47 -7.90 4.95
CA HIS A 36 4.40 -8.87 4.39
C HIS A 36 5.82 -8.75 4.94
N ASP A 37 6.08 -7.81 5.87
CA ASP A 37 7.38 -7.67 6.54
C ASP A 37 7.62 -8.91 7.44
N PRO A 38 8.76 -9.62 7.30
CA PRO A 38 9.05 -10.83 8.10
C PRO A 38 9.01 -10.58 9.62
N GLU A 39 9.28 -9.37 10.11
CA GLU A 39 9.21 -9.04 11.53
C GLU A 39 7.77 -8.95 12.08
N PHE A 40 6.76 -8.77 11.21
CA PHE A 40 5.34 -8.70 11.60
C PHE A 40 4.65 -10.07 11.60
N ARG A 41 5.31 -11.10 11.06
CA ARG A 41 4.79 -12.47 11.00
C ARG A 41 5.47 -13.35 12.06
N ASN A 42 5.11 -13.17 13.33
CA ASN A 42 5.53 -14.09 14.40
C ASN A 42 4.96 -15.52 14.26
N ASP A 43 4.02 -15.73 13.34
CA ASP A 43 3.32 -17.01 13.14
C ASP A 43 3.55 -17.64 11.76
N ILE A 44 4.43 -17.07 10.92
CA ILE A 44 4.69 -17.60 9.58
C ILE A 44 6.15 -18.02 9.48
N ASP A 45 6.32 -19.31 9.26
CA ASP A 45 7.59 -19.98 9.03
C ASP A 45 8.48 -19.13 8.09
N PRO A 46 9.68 -18.70 8.54
CA PRO A 46 10.60 -17.93 7.71
C PRO A 46 11.08 -18.68 6.46
N ASP A 47 10.90 -20.01 6.40
CA ASP A 47 11.12 -20.85 5.23
C ASP A 47 9.85 -21.08 4.38
N ALA A 48 8.72 -20.46 4.73
CA ALA A 48 7.54 -20.40 3.86
C ALA A 48 7.80 -19.45 2.68
N VAL A 49 8.69 -19.89 1.78
CA VAL A 49 8.51 -19.71 0.34
C VAL A 49 7.17 -20.34 0.04
N ASP A 50 6.08 -19.56 -0.10
CA ASP A 50 4.77 -19.96 -0.68
C ASP A 50 4.69 -21.49 -0.91
N THR A 51 4.54 -22.25 0.19
CA THR A 51 4.66 -23.71 0.18
C THR A 51 3.31 -24.36 -0.10
N ASP A 52 2.23 -23.59 -0.07
CA ASP A 52 0.91 -24.00 -0.53
C ASP A 52 0.76 -23.87 -2.05
N GLY A 53 1.68 -23.17 -2.73
CA GLY A 53 1.67 -23.06 -4.19
C GLY A 53 0.41 -22.38 -4.70
N ASP A 54 -0.17 -21.50 -3.88
CA ASP A 54 -1.41 -20.78 -4.20
C ASP A 54 -1.14 -19.55 -5.07
N GLY A 55 0.13 -19.15 -5.19
CA GLY A 55 0.56 -18.03 -6.01
C GLY A 55 0.30 -16.68 -5.36
N TYR A 56 0.32 -16.59 -4.03
CA TYR A 56 0.15 -15.33 -3.30
C TYR A 56 1.34 -14.38 -3.56
N VAL A 57 1.22 -13.61 -4.64
CA VAL A 57 2.13 -12.54 -5.02
C VAL A 57 2.08 -11.46 -3.94
N LYS A 58 3.24 -11.12 -3.35
CA LYS A 58 3.39 -9.97 -2.45
C LYS A 58 3.58 -8.70 -3.29
N PRO A 59 2.51 -7.97 -3.69
CA PRO A 59 2.59 -7.03 -4.80
C PRO A 59 3.47 -5.82 -4.45
N CYS A 60 3.54 -5.46 -3.17
CA CYS A 60 4.39 -4.38 -2.69
C CYS A 60 5.90 -4.72 -2.66
N MET A 61 6.26 -6.00 -2.78
CA MET A 61 7.66 -6.47 -2.74
C MET A 61 8.12 -7.06 -4.08
N GLU A 62 7.21 -7.43 -4.98
CA GLU A 62 7.53 -8.09 -6.24
C GLU A 62 8.43 -7.21 -7.12
N GLY A 63 9.58 -7.76 -7.53
CA GLY A 63 10.55 -7.06 -8.40
C GLY A 63 11.25 -5.84 -7.77
N SER A 64 10.88 -5.45 -6.56
CA SER A 64 11.37 -4.23 -5.92
C SER A 64 12.76 -4.41 -5.30
N ARG A 65 13.67 -3.48 -5.61
CA ARG A 65 14.99 -3.38 -4.96
C ARG A 65 14.98 -2.59 -3.65
N VAL A 66 13.87 -1.92 -3.36
CA VAL A 66 13.70 -1.06 -2.17
C VAL A 66 12.91 -1.75 -1.04
N GLY A 67 12.61 -3.04 -1.20
CA GLY A 67 11.72 -3.76 -0.30
C GLY A 67 10.26 -3.39 -0.55
N CYS A 68 9.49 -3.19 0.52
CA CYS A 68 8.09 -2.73 0.41
C CYS A 68 8.04 -1.32 -0.21
N VAL A 69 7.48 -1.21 -1.43
CA VAL A 69 7.35 0.07 -2.14
C VAL A 69 6.47 1.07 -1.38
N VAL A 70 5.42 0.61 -0.70
CA VAL A 70 4.55 1.46 0.14
C VAL A 70 5.38 2.11 1.25
N LYS A 71 6.15 1.30 1.99
CA LYS A 71 7.05 1.77 3.06
C LYS A 71 8.10 2.73 2.51
N TYR A 72 8.69 2.43 1.35
CA TYR A 72 9.67 3.29 0.69
C TYR A 72 9.10 4.68 0.36
N PHE A 73 7.99 4.74 -0.38
CA PHE A 73 7.40 6.00 -0.83
C PHE A 73 6.83 6.82 0.34
N VAL A 74 6.12 6.19 1.28
CA VAL A 74 5.52 6.91 2.41
C VAL A 74 6.60 7.45 3.35
N ASN A 75 7.72 6.74 3.55
CA ASN A 75 8.83 7.28 4.34
C ASN A 75 9.54 8.44 3.65
N LEU A 76 9.54 8.49 2.31
CA LEU A 76 10.22 9.52 1.54
C LEU A 76 9.35 10.78 1.33
N TYR A 77 8.06 10.60 1.06
CA TYR A 77 7.14 11.66 0.66
C TYR A 77 5.99 11.89 1.66
N GLY A 78 5.85 11.03 2.68
CA GLY A 78 4.80 11.16 3.69
C GLY A 78 3.40 11.11 3.10
N LEU A 79 2.57 12.08 3.51
CA LEU A 79 1.18 12.17 3.11
C LEU A 79 0.97 12.79 1.71
N GLU A 80 2.04 13.20 1.01
CA GLU A 80 1.94 13.64 -0.39
C GLU A 80 1.51 12.50 -1.34
N CYS A 81 1.68 11.25 -0.90
CA CYS A 81 1.15 10.07 -1.60
C CYS A 81 -0.36 9.88 -1.39
N ASN A 82 -0.98 10.56 -0.42
CA ASN A 82 -2.42 10.43 -0.15
C ASN A 82 -3.23 11.20 -1.19
N ILE A 83 -4.17 10.53 -1.85
CA ILE A 83 -5.12 11.17 -2.78
C ILE A 83 -6.58 11.14 -2.29
N GLY A 84 -6.82 10.66 -1.06
CA GLY A 84 -8.14 10.54 -0.46
C GLY A 84 -8.31 11.30 0.85
N SER A 85 -9.45 11.08 1.49
CA SER A 85 -9.84 11.77 2.72
C SER A 85 -10.61 10.85 3.66
N CYS A 86 -10.41 11.03 4.97
CA CYS A 86 -11.20 10.34 5.99
C CYS A 86 -11.21 11.17 7.28
N ALA A 87 -11.99 10.72 8.26
CA ALA A 87 -11.91 11.26 9.61
C ALA A 87 -10.51 10.98 10.22
N PRO A 88 -10.02 11.81 11.15
CA PRO A 88 -8.72 11.60 11.78
C PRO A 88 -8.67 10.29 12.56
N GLU A 89 -7.67 9.46 12.29
CA GLU A 89 -7.44 8.18 12.97
C GLU A 89 -5.94 7.98 13.24
N PRO A 90 -5.57 7.37 14.39
CA PRO A 90 -4.17 7.12 14.73
C PRO A 90 -3.55 6.03 13.86
N VAL A 91 -4.35 5.09 13.37
CA VAL A 91 -3.92 4.01 12.46
C VAL A 91 -4.79 4.08 11.22
N LEU A 92 -4.16 4.41 10.10
CA LEU A 92 -4.81 4.59 8.82
C LEU A 92 -4.60 3.35 7.97
N GLU A 93 -5.65 2.58 7.76
CA GLU A 93 -5.64 1.47 6.80
C GLU A 93 -5.82 2.02 5.38
N ILE A 94 -4.97 1.57 4.47
CA ILE A 94 -4.88 2.15 3.13
C ILE A 94 -5.05 1.10 2.03
N SER A 95 -5.63 1.52 0.91
CA SER A 95 -5.42 0.90 -0.38
C SER A 95 -4.39 1.71 -1.15
N TRP A 96 -3.56 1.04 -1.96
CA TRP A 96 -2.46 1.68 -2.68
C TRP A 96 -2.38 1.20 -4.13
N CYS A 97 -1.76 2.00 -4.97
CA CYS A 97 -1.39 1.63 -6.32
C CYS A 97 -0.02 2.20 -6.67
N LEU A 98 0.67 1.53 -7.59
CA LEU A 98 1.94 1.98 -8.14
C LEU A 98 1.76 2.23 -9.63
N GLN A 99 2.05 3.45 -10.06
CA GLN A 99 2.15 3.80 -11.47
C GLN A 99 3.63 3.86 -11.87
N GLY A 100 4.00 3.15 -12.92
CA GLY A 100 5.39 3.01 -13.37
C GLY A 100 5.94 1.61 -13.10
N SER A 101 7.27 1.48 -13.13
CA SER A 101 7.95 0.19 -12.96
C SER A 101 8.66 0.10 -11.62
N VAL A 102 8.57 -1.05 -10.96
CA VAL A 102 9.37 -1.38 -9.76
C VAL A 102 10.87 -1.44 -10.04
N ASP A 103 11.26 -1.68 -11.29
CA ASP A 103 12.67 -1.68 -11.71
C ASP A 103 13.26 -0.26 -11.80
N ASP A 104 12.40 0.74 -12.02
CA ASP A 104 12.77 2.15 -12.23
C ASP A 104 12.02 3.01 -11.21
N ILE A 105 12.23 2.70 -9.94
CA ILE A 105 11.48 3.24 -8.79
C ILE A 105 11.50 4.77 -8.71
N ASP A 106 12.59 5.40 -9.20
CA ASP A 106 12.75 6.85 -9.22
C ASP A 106 11.81 7.56 -10.22
N LEU A 107 11.31 6.82 -11.21
CA LEU A 107 10.32 7.29 -12.18
C LEU A 107 8.90 6.79 -11.85
N ALA A 108 8.77 5.95 -10.82
CA ALA A 108 7.49 5.44 -10.37
C ALA A 108 6.82 6.42 -9.39
N GLN A 109 5.50 6.32 -9.30
CA GLN A 109 4.69 7.09 -8.37
C GLN A 109 3.76 6.16 -7.61
N LEU A 110 3.72 6.33 -6.29
CA LEU A 110 2.80 5.62 -5.42
C LEU A 110 1.70 6.55 -4.95
N TRP A 111 0.46 6.10 -5.11
CA TRP A 111 -0.71 6.73 -4.50
C TRP A 111 -1.36 5.79 -3.51
N PHE A 112 -1.87 6.35 -2.42
CA PHE A 112 -2.73 5.62 -1.51
C PHE A 112 -3.99 6.41 -1.17
N VAL A 113 -5.01 5.68 -0.74
CA VAL A 113 -6.29 6.21 -0.28
C VAL A 113 -6.68 5.49 1.00
N PRO A 114 -7.16 6.21 2.04
CA PRO A 114 -7.77 5.58 3.20
C PRO A 114 -8.91 4.65 2.77
N ILE A 115 -8.97 3.43 3.30
CA ILE A 115 -10.09 2.51 2.99
C ILE A 115 -11.44 3.10 3.41
N LYS A 116 -11.43 3.98 4.41
CA LYS A 116 -12.60 4.70 4.93
C LYS A 116 -12.98 5.95 4.11
N ASP A 117 -12.30 6.24 3.01
CA ASP A 117 -12.76 7.27 2.07
C ASP A 117 -14.06 6.82 1.40
N GLU A 118 -15.14 7.58 1.61
CA GLU A 118 -16.48 7.20 1.16
C GLU A 118 -16.58 7.09 -0.37
N VAL A 119 -15.87 7.95 -1.11
CA VAL A 119 -15.91 8.00 -2.57
C VAL A 119 -15.18 6.80 -3.15
N PHE A 120 -13.96 6.55 -2.66
CA PHE A 120 -13.14 5.43 -3.10
C PHE A 120 -13.77 4.08 -2.71
N TYR A 121 -14.30 3.96 -1.50
CA TYR A 121 -14.98 2.76 -1.05
C TYR A 121 -16.22 2.45 -1.90
N ALA A 122 -17.03 3.47 -2.24
CA ALA A 122 -18.17 3.33 -3.15
C ALA A 122 -17.74 2.92 -4.57
N TRP A 123 -16.60 3.41 -5.06
CA TRP A 123 -16.05 3.03 -6.36
C TRP A 123 -15.52 1.59 -6.37
N MET A 124 -14.81 1.16 -5.32
CA MET A 124 -14.32 -0.22 -5.21
C MET A 124 -15.48 -1.23 -5.15
N THR A 125 -16.50 -0.96 -4.34
CA THR A 125 -17.65 -1.86 -4.18
C THR A 125 -18.53 -1.99 -5.42
N GLN A 126 -18.51 -1.02 -6.33
CA GLN A 126 -19.19 -1.13 -7.63
C GLN A 126 -18.48 -2.07 -8.62
N ARG A 127 -17.20 -2.40 -8.37
CA ARG A 127 -16.37 -3.22 -9.26
C ARG A 127 -16.28 -4.69 -8.84
N THR A 128 -16.73 -5.04 -7.64
CA THR A 128 -16.97 -6.41 -7.14
C THR A 128 -18.34 -6.93 -7.55
#